data_AF-A0A944MXF9-F1
#
_entry.id   AF-A0A944MXF9-F1
#
_cell.length_a   1.000
_cell.length_b   1.000
_cell.length_c   1.000
_cell.angle_alpha   90.00
_cell.angle_beta   90.00
_cell.angle_gamma   90.00
#
_symmetry.space_group_name_H-M   'P 1'
#
loop_
_entity.id
_entity.type
_entity.pdbx_description
1 polymer ?
#
loop_
_entity_poly.entity_id
_entity_poly.type
_entity_poly.pdbx_seq_one_letter_code
_entity_poly.pdbx_strand_id
1 'polypeptide(L)'
;MKACNARCFLGHVDVFVRFFLLVCTCEVLFCSGYVQADSTEASAITDSFPVVTDPQQLTSHMEEELRGCFNFFWNEWVRDKTLPTYGLNAGDYIGIHRYVPLAIESQGFYFPVIVLGVERGWIDREAGRQRVLAALDSLSKLRHFNGFYYHFIDIKTGGPGWRSKNVEVSNMSTATMIA
;
A
#
# COMPACT_ATOMS: atom_id res chain seq x y z
N MET A 1 -48.04 23.61 -55.94
CA MET A 1 -48.05 22.19 -56.39
C MET A 1 -46.62 21.75 -56.68
N LYS A 2 -46.06 20.91 -55.80
CA LYS A 2 -45.08 19.84 -56.09
C LYS A 2 -44.88 19.09 -54.78
N ALA A 3 -45.50 17.92 -54.69
CA ALA A 3 -45.27 16.95 -53.63
C ALA A 3 -43.92 16.26 -53.88
N CYS A 4 -43.15 16.00 -52.83
CA CYS A 4 -42.11 14.98 -52.87
C CYS A 4 -41.92 14.33 -51.48
N ASN A 5 -42.58 13.17 -51.37
CA ASN A 5 -42.26 11.95 -50.63
C ASN A 5 -41.30 11.96 -49.42
N ALA A 6 -41.85 11.46 -48.31
CA ALA A 6 -41.13 10.88 -47.19
C ALA A 6 -40.32 9.65 -47.62
N ARG A 7 -39.09 9.52 -47.09
CA ARG A 7 -38.41 8.23 -46.96
C ARG A 7 -37.87 8.09 -45.55
N CYS A 8 -38.41 7.11 -44.83
CA CYS A 8 -37.89 6.58 -43.57
C CYS A 8 -36.44 6.12 -43.74
N PHE A 9 -35.58 6.51 -42.79
CA PHE A 9 -34.29 5.88 -42.54
C PHE A 9 -34.34 5.28 -41.12
N LEU A 10 -35.10 4.19 -40.97
CA LEU A 10 -34.90 3.22 -39.88
C LEU A 10 -34.16 2.04 -40.50
N GLY A 11 -32.97 1.70 -39.98
CA GLY A 11 -32.30 0.50 -40.49
C GLY A 11 -30.85 0.24 -40.10
N HIS A 12 -30.31 0.85 -39.04
CA HIS A 12 -28.92 0.53 -38.63
C HIS A 12 -28.68 0.33 -37.12
N VAL A 13 -29.72 0.44 -36.29
CA VAL A 13 -29.59 0.25 -34.83
C VAL A 13 -29.95 -1.19 -34.40
N ASP A 14 -30.65 -1.96 -35.24
CA ASP A 14 -31.17 -3.30 -34.90
C ASP A 14 -30.17 -4.45 -35.15
N VAL A 15 -29.12 -4.22 -35.94
CA VAL A 15 -28.13 -5.27 -36.29
C VAL A 15 -27.03 -5.39 -35.24
N PHE A 16 -26.61 -4.28 -34.62
CA PHE A 16 -25.58 -4.29 -33.59
C PHE A 16 -26.07 -4.83 -32.24
N VAL A 17 -27.33 -4.54 -31.88
CA VAL A 17 -27.93 -5.03 -30.62
C VAL A 17 -28.19 -6.54 -30.68
N ARG A 18 -28.49 -7.10 -31.86
CA ARG A 18 -28.63 -8.55 -32.05
C ARG A 18 -27.31 -9.32 -32.05
N PHE A 19 -26.19 -8.69 -32.44
CA PHE A 19 -24.89 -9.36 -32.41
C PHE A 19 -24.34 -9.46 -30.98
N PHE A 20 -24.61 -8.46 -30.13
CA PHE A 20 -24.13 -8.45 -28.75
C PHE A 20 -24.90 -9.42 -27.83
N LEU A 21 -26.18 -9.69 -28.12
CA LEU A 21 -26.98 -10.64 -27.34
C LEU A 21 -26.74 -12.12 -27.70
N LEU A 22 -26.18 -12.44 -28.87
CA LEU A 22 -25.87 -13.82 -29.28
C LEU A 22 -24.52 -14.31 -28.75
N VAL A 23 -23.54 -13.42 -28.57
CA VAL A 23 -22.23 -13.76 -27.98
C VAL A 23 -22.35 -13.97 -26.47
N CYS A 24 -23.30 -13.30 -25.82
CA CYS A 24 -23.48 -13.37 -24.37
C CYS A 24 -24.18 -14.64 -23.85
N THR A 25 -24.69 -15.53 -24.72
CA THR A 25 -25.35 -16.78 -24.30
C THR A 25 -24.60 -18.05 -24.71
N CYS A 26 -23.47 -17.97 -25.42
CA CYS A 26 -22.78 -19.16 -25.94
C CYS A 26 -21.50 -19.56 -25.17
N GLU A 27 -20.96 -18.72 -24.28
CA GLU A 27 -19.82 -19.12 -23.42
C GLU A 27 -20.22 -19.73 -22.07
N VAL A 28 -21.51 -19.75 -21.71
CA VAL A 28 -21.95 -20.28 -20.41
C VAL A 28 -22.16 -21.81 -20.43
N LEU A 29 -21.97 -22.49 -21.57
CA LEU A 29 -22.30 -23.93 -21.71
C LEU A 29 -21.14 -24.87 -22.03
N PHE A 30 -19.89 -24.38 -22.13
CA PHE A 30 -18.72 -25.25 -22.35
C PHE A 30 -17.53 -24.89 -21.45
N CYS A 31 -17.79 -24.80 -20.15
CA CYS A 31 -16.79 -25.09 -19.12
C CYS A 31 -17.51 -25.56 -17.85
N SER A 32 -18.36 -26.58 -17.99
CA SER A 32 -18.80 -27.41 -16.85
C SER A 32 -17.69 -28.40 -16.48
N GLY A 33 -16.47 -27.87 -16.29
CA GLY A 33 -15.39 -28.51 -15.56
C GLY A 33 -15.24 -27.72 -14.27
N TYR A 34 -16.18 -27.91 -13.34
CA TYR A 34 -15.91 -27.60 -11.94
C TYR A 34 -14.68 -28.44 -11.58
N VAL A 35 -13.51 -27.79 -11.48
CA VAL A 35 -12.45 -28.33 -10.63
C VAL A 35 -13.05 -28.26 -9.23
N GLN A 36 -13.63 -29.38 -8.77
CA GLN A 36 -13.80 -29.59 -7.36
C GLN A 36 -12.40 -29.57 -6.78
N ALA A 37 -12.00 -28.43 -6.20
CA ALA A 37 -10.94 -28.45 -5.22
C ALA A 37 -11.42 -29.45 -4.16
N ASP A 38 -10.72 -30.57 -4.06
CA ASP A 38 -11.04 -31.59 -3.09
C ASP A 38 -11.00 -30.95 -1.70
N SER A 39 -12.16 -30.85 -1.05
CA SER A 39 -12.29 -30.27 0.30
C SER A 39 -11.41 -31.00 1.31
N THR A 40 -10.99 -32.23 0.97
CA THR A 40 -10.07 -33.05 1.73
C THR A 40 -8.63 -32.51 1.69
N GLU A 41 -8.18 -31.89 0.58
CA GLU A 41 -6.88 -31.22 0.50
C GLU A 41 -6.89 -29.84 1.17
N ALA A 42 -7.99 -29.09 1.06
CA ALA A 42 -8.15 -27.79 1.72
C ALA A 42 -8.15 -27.90 3.25
N SER A 43 -8.77 -28.96 3.79
CA SER A 43 -8.77 -29.27 5.23
C SER A 43 -7.41 -29.77 5.74
N ALA A 44 -6.55 -30.31 4.87
CA ALA A 44 -5.23 -30.80 5.26
C ALA A 44 -4.20 -29.66 5.39
N ILE A 45 -4.40 -28.54 4.70
CA ILE A 45 -3.49 -27.37 4.76
C ILE A 45 -3.76 -26.50 5.99
N THR A 46 -5.01 -26.47 6.48
CA THR A 46 -5.46 -25.60 7.59
C THR A 46 -4.82 -25.89 8.95
N ASP A 47 -4.13 -27.03 9.12
CA ASP A 47 -3.59 -27.46 10.43
C ASP A 47 -2.07 -27.69 10.42
N SER A 48 -1.39 -27.27 9.34
CA SER A 48 0.07 -27.47 9.21
C SER A 48 0.90 -26.58 10.15
N PHE A 49 0.32 -25.48 10.64
CA PHE A 49 0.95 -24.54 11.55
C PHE A 49 -0.06 -24.07 12.60
N PRO A 50 -0.30 -24.86 13.67
CA PRO A 50 -1.22 -24.45 14.72
C PRO A 50 -0.72 -23.14 15.35
N VAL A 51 -1.53 -22.09 15.27
CA VAL A 51 -1.23 -20.83 15.96
C VAL A 51 -1.41 -21.06 17.44
N VAL A 52 -0.30 -21.05 18.18
CA VAL A 52 -0.32 -21.15 19.65
C VAL A 52 -1.12 -19.96 20.18
N THR A 53 -2.20 -20.24 20.90
CA THR A 53 -3.13 -19.23 21.42
C THR A 53 -2.60 -18.47 22.63
N ASP A 54 -1.55 -19.01 23.26
CA ASP A 54 -0.83 -18.37 24.35
C ASP A 54 0.46 -17.70 23.82
N PRO A 55 0.51 -16.36 23.71
CA PRO A 55 1.72 -15.66 23.32
C PRO A 55 2.76 -15.85 24.43
N GLN A 56 3.75 -16.69 24.17
CA GLN A 56 4.90 -16.85 25.05
C GLN A 56 5.58 -15.51 25.29
N GLN A 57 6.01 -15.28 26.54
CA GLN A 57 6.81 -14.12 26.88
C GLN A 57 8.11 -14.12 26.06
N LEU A 58 8.50 -12.94 25.56
CA LEU A 58 9.75 -12.79 24.84
C LEU A 58 10.93 -13.07 25.78
N THR A 59 11.94 -13.76 25.25
CA THR A 59 13.23 -13.89 25.96
C THR A 59 13.89 -12.52 26.10
N SER A 60 14.84 -12.38 27.03
CA SER A 60 15.57 -11.11 27.20
C SER A 60 16.23 -10.62 25.92
N HIS A 61 16.82 -11.53 25.13
CA HIS A 61 17.44 -11.18 23.85
C HIS A 61 16.40 -10.74 22.80
N MET A 62 15.24 -11.39 22.75
CA MET A 62 14.17 -10.96 21.85
C MET A 62 13.61 -9.58 22.24
N GLU A 63 13.54 -9.27 23.54
CA GLU A 63 13.18 -7.94 24.03
C GLU A 63 14.22 -6.88 23.65
N GLU A 64 15.51 -7.21 23.75
CA GLU A 64 16.62 -6.35 23.31
C GLU A 64 16.53 -6.05 21.80
N GLU A 65 16.33 -7.08 20.98
CA GLU A 65 16.16 -6.93 19.52
C GLU A 65 14.91 -6.10 19.18
N LEU A 66 13.78 -6.36 19.83
CA LEU A 66 12.55 -5.59 19.61
C LEU A 66 12.74 -4.12 19.99
N ARG A 67 13.43 -3.86 21.11
CA ARG A 67 13.77 -2.50 21.54
C ARG A 67 14.73 -1.83 20.55
N GLY A 68 15.67 -2.57 19.97
CA GLY A 68 16.55 -2.12 18.89
C GLY A 68 15.76 -1.69 17.64
N CYS A 69 14.85 -2.55 17.16
CA CYS A 69 13.95 -2.25 16.05
C CYS A 69 13.12 -0.99 16.31
N PHE A 70 12.57 -0.85 17.52
CA PHE A 70 11.87 0.38 17.89
C PHE A 70 12.77 1.61 17.88
N ASN A 71 13.98 1.50 18.45
CA ASN A 71 14.92 2.61 18.51
C ASN A 71 15.29 3.10 17.11
N PHE A 72 15.42 2.21 16.11
CA PHE A 72 15.61 2.62 14.71
C PHE A 72 14.49 3.56 14.26
N PHE A 73 13.23 3.13 14.32
CA PHE A 73 12.11 3.95 13.87
C PHE A 73 11.89 5.21 14.70
N TRP A 74 12.13 5.14 16.01
CA TRP A 74 11.99 6.28 16.90
C TRP A 74 13.02 7.37 16.64
N ASN A 75 14.27 6.96 16.37
CA ASN A 75 15.41 7.85 16.18
C ASN A 75 15.57 8.30 14.72
N GLU A 76 15.22 7.48 13.72
CA GLU A 76 15.48 7.76 12.31
C GLU A 76 14.28 8.35 11.58
N TRP A 77 13.96 9.59 11.92
CA TRP A 77 12.87 10.33 11.30
C TRP A 77 13.29 11.74 10.91
N VAL A 78 12.56 12.31 9.95
CA VAL A 78 12.81 13.66 9.43
C VAL A 78 12.33 14.71 10.43
N ARG A 79 13.26 15.33 11.15
CA ARG A 79 12.98 16.31 12.22
C ARG A 79 12.81 17.75 11.72
N ASP A 80 13.32 18.06 10.54
CA ASP A 80 13.27 19.40 9.98
C ASP A 80 11.85 19.73 9.52
N LYS A 81 11.17 20.59 10.29
CA LYS A 81 9.79 21.03 10.06
C LYS A 81 9.61 21.80 8.76
N THR A 82 10.69 22.28 8.14
CA THR A 82 10.63 23.01 6.87
C THR A 82 10.53 22.09 5.67
N LEU A 83 10.82 20.79 5.84
CA LEU A 83 10.82 19.83 4.75
C LEU A 83 9.42 19.25 4.49
N PRO A 84 9.09 18.95 3.22
CA PRO A 84 7.80 18.33 2.88
C PRO A 84 7.64 16.92 3.47
N THR A 85 8.74 16.29 3.88
CA THR A 85 8.80 14.95 4.45
C THR A 85 8.89 14.94 5.98
N TYR A 86 8.67 16.08 6.64
CA TYR A 86 8.67 16.19 8.10
C TYR A 86 7.80 15.09 8.76
N GLY A 87 8.31 14.48 9.83
CA GLY A 87 7.58 13.42 10.52
C GLY A 87 7.80 12.02 9.97
N LEU A 88 8.16 11.85 8.70
CA LEU A 88 8.35 10.53 8.08
C LEU A 88 9.59 9.82 8.63
N ASN A 89 9.53 8.48 8.66
CA ASN A 89 10.75 7.67 8.79
C ASN A 89 11.65 7.99 7.61
N ALA A 90 12.92 8.24 7.91
CA ALA A 90 13.83 8.76 6.91
C ALA A 90 14.53 7.65 6.11
N GLY A 91 14.39 6.37 6.50
CA GLY A 91 14.98 5.21 5.85
C GLY A 91 16.29 4.71 6.48
N ASP A 92 16.93 3.78 5.77
CA ASP A 92 17.92 2.81 6.27
C ASP A 92 19.39 3.27 6.17
N TYR A 93 19.66 4.53 6.54
CA TYR A 93 20.95 5.20 6.25
C TYR A 93 21.79 5.50 7.50
N ILE A 94 21.49 4.89 8.66
CA ILE A 94 22.34 5.00 9.84
C ILE A 94 23.73 4.44 9.51
N GLY A 95 24.77 5.25 9.68
CA GLY A 95 26.17 4.81 9.61
C GLY A 95 26.81 4.81 8.22
N ILE A 96 26.05 4.99 7.13
CA ILE A 96 26.60 5.02 5.76
C ILE A 96 27.05 6.42 5.30
N HIS A 97 26.72 7.47 6.05
CA HIS A 97 27.11 8.88 5.78
C HIS A 97 26.92 9.35 4.33
N ARG A 98 25.90 8.82 3.64
CA ARG A 98 25.57 9.16 2.25
C ARG A 98 24.09 9.45 2.13
N TYR A 99 23.75 10.27 1.14
CA TYR A 99 22.37 10.56 0.80
C TYR A 99 21.69 9.29 0.26
N VAL A 100 20.56 8.93 0.85
CA VAL A 100 19.64 7.89 0.41
C VAL A 100 18.21 8.46 0.52
N PRO A 101 17.36 8.32 -0.50
CA PRO A 101 15.95 8.71 -0.40
C PRO A 101 15.19 7.80 0.58
N LEU A 102 14.12 8.33 1.19
CA LEU A 102 13.25 7.51 2.02
C LEU A 102 12.43 6.57 1.12
N ALA A 103 12.10 5.38 1.63
CA ALA A 103 11.23 4.44 0.96
C ALA A 103 9.81 4.54 1.53
N ILE A 104 8.79 4.57 0.67
CA ILE A 104 7.41 4.81 1.12
C ILE A 104 6.85 3.64 1.93
N GLU A 105 7.21 2.41 1.58
CA GLU A 105 6.80 1.20 2.29
C GLU A 105 7.32 1.18 3.73
N SER A 106 8.44 1.86 4.02
CA SER A 106 8.99 1.97 5.36
C SER A 106 8.01 2.65 6.33
N GLN A 107 7.13 3.53 5.83
CA GLN A 107 6.15 4.19 6.68
C GLN A 107 5.08 3.22 7.19
N GLY A 108 4.78 2.16 6.44
CA GLY A 108 3.85 1.10 6.87
C GLY A 108 4.38 0.33 8.08
N PHE A 109 5.69 0.10 8.17
CA PHE A 109 6.31 -0.46 9.38
C PHE A 109 6.46 0.58 10.49
N TYR A 110 6.63 1.84 10.11
CA TYR A 110 6.88 2.92 11.06
C TYR A 110 5.70 3.15 12.02
N PHE A 111 4.48 3.28 11.49
CA PHE A 111 3.30 3.55 12.30
C PHE A 111 3.01 2.52 13.39
N PRO A 112 2.96 1.20 13.12
CA PRO A 112 2.72 0.20 14.15
C PRO A 112 3.85 0.15 15.18
N VAL A 113 5.10 0.43 14.81
CA VAL A 113 6.21 0.51 15.77
C VAL A 113 6.06 1.70 16.73
N ILE A 114 5.50 2.83 16.28
CA ILE A 114 5.15 3.92 17.21
C ILE A 114 4.07 3.49 18.19
N VAL A 115 3.03 2.78 17.74
CA VAL A 115 1.99 2.23 18.61
C VAL A 115 2.59 1.25 19.61
N LEU A 116 3.45 0.32 19.16
CA LEU A 116 4.16 -0.62 20.01
C LEU A 116 4.95 0.10 21.12
N GLY A 117 5.65 1.18 20.80
CA GLY A 117 6.40 1.97 21.78
C GLY A 117 5.50 2.61 22.85
N VAL A 118 4.28 3.00 22.50
CA VAL A 118 3.28 3.51 23.46
C VAL A 118 2.77 2.38 24.34
N GLU A 119 2.34 1.26 23.75
CA GLU A 119 1.77 0.12 24.49
C GLU A 119 2.80 -0.52 25.44
N ARG A 120 4.08 -0.51 25.07
CA ARG A 120 5.19 -0.99 25.92
C ARG A 120 5.74 0.08 26.88
N GLY A 121 5.17 1.29 26.90
CA GLY A 121 5.60 2.38 27.79
C GLY A 121 7.01 2.90 27.51
N TRP A 122 7.54 2.70 26.30
CA TRP A 122 8.84 3.21 25.89
C TRP A 122 8.82 4.70 25.52
N ILE A 123 7.64 5.19 25.12
CA ILE A 123 7.37 6.59 24.83
C ILE A 123 5.99 6.99 25.35
N ASP A 124 5.80 8.29 25.60
CA ASP A 124 4.51 8.82 25.98
C ASP A 124 3.51 8.75 24.82
N ARG A 125 2.25 8.45 25.14
CA ARG A 125 1.15 8.40 24.15
C ARG A 125 1.02 9.69 23.34
N GLU A 126 1.16 10.84 23.98
CA GLU A 126 1.07 12.14 23.30
C GLU A 126 2.26 12.36 22.35
N ALA A 127 3.47 11.94 22.75
CA ALA A 127 4.64 12.03 21.88
C ALA A 127 4.48 11.13 20.64
N GLY A 128 3.96 9.90 20.83
CA GLY A 128 3.60 9.00 19.72
C GLY A 128 2.55 9.61 18.80
N ARG A 129 1.46 10.17 19.36
CA ARG A 129 0.39 10.83 18.59
C ARG A 129 0.91 11.98 17.75
N GLN A 130 1.71 12.87 18.33
CA GLN A 130 2.31 14.00 17.60
C GLN A 130 3.21 13.53 16.46
N ARG A 131 3.96 12.44 16.68
CA ARG A 131 4.82 11.86 15.64
C ARG A 131 4.01 11.37 14.45
N VAL A 132 2.98 10.56 14.70
CA VAL A 132 2.12 10.00 13.65
C VAL A 132 1.39 11.12 12.90
N LEU A 133 0.86 12.12 13.61
CA LEU A 133 0.17 13.23 12.95
C LEU A 133 1.09 14.07 12.06
N ALA A 134 2.33 14.31 12.47
CA ALA A 134 3.30 14.99 11.62
C ALA A 134 3.55 14.21 10.31
N ALA A 135 3.77 12.90 10.42
CA ALA A 135 3.97 12.02 9.27
C ALA A 135 2.76 11.98 8.33
N LEU A 136 1.55 11.83 8.87
CA LEU A 136 0.30 11.79 8.09
C LEU A 136 0.01 13.13 7.41
N ASP A 137 0.26 14.24 8.09
CA ASP A 137 0.13 15.59 7.51
C ASP A 137 1.08 15.75 6.31
N SER A 138 2.33 15.31 6.44
CA SER A 138 3.29 15.29 5.32
C SER A 138 2.85 14.36 4.19
N LEU A 139 2.44 13.12 4.47
CA LEU A 139 1.94 12.19 3.45
C LEU A 139 0.79 12.79 2.65
N SER A 140 -0.17 13.43 3.33
CA SER A 140 -1.33 14.05 2.68
C SER A 140 -0.97 15.16 1.67
N LYS A 141 0.20 15.80 1.85
CA LYS A 141 0.70 16.89 1.02
C LYS A 141 1.75 16.44 -0.01
N LEU A 142 2.34 15.26 0.19
CA LEU A 142 3.34 14.72 -0.72
C LEU A 142 2.74 14.42 -2.09
N ARG A 143 3.58 14.58 -3.12
CA ARG A 143 3.18 14.30 -4.50
C ARG A 143 2.87 12.81 -4.65
N HIS A 144 1.66 12.53 -5.14
CA HIS A 144 1.20 11.20 -5.46
C HIS A 144 0.36 11.23 -6.75
N PHE A 145 0.14 10.06 -7.34
CA PHE A 145 -0.58 9.89 -8.61
C PHE A 145 -1.69 8.88 -8.40
N ASN A 146 -2.94 9.32 -8.49
CA ASN A 146 -4.12 8.46 -8.26
C ASN A 146 -4.07 7.70 -6.93
N GLY A 147 -3.53 8.33 -5.89
CA GLY A 147 -3.34 7.73 -4.55
C GLY A 147 -2.04 6.94 -4.37
N PHE A 148 -1.21 6.79 -5.40
CA PHE A 148 0.06 6.05 -5.32
C PHE A 148 1.28 6.98 -5.23
N TYR A 149 2.22 6.63 -4.36
CA TYR A 149 3.46 7.38 -4.15
C TYR A 149 4.62 6.81 -4.98
N TYR A 150 5.67 7.63 -5.14
CA TYR A 150 6.95 7.12 -5.59
C TYR A 150 7.48 6.07 -4.60
N HIS A 151 8.14 5.04 -5.12
CA HIS A 151 8.82 4.04 -4.27
C HIS A 151 9.84 4.72 -3.35
N PHE A 152 10.72 5.52 -3.96
CA PHE A 152 11.73 6.29 -3.25
C PHE A 152 11.48 7.78 -3.37
N ILE A 153 11.51 8.49 -2.24
CA ILE A 153 11.21 9.92 -2.14
C ILE A 153 12.44 10.68 -1.64
N ASP A 154 12.82 11.74 -2.35
CA ASP A 154 13.87 12.64 -1.89
C ASP A 154 13.39 13.43 -0.67
N ILE A 155 14.12 13.29 0.44
CA ILE A 155 13.78 13.91 1.74
C ILE A 155 13.56 15.42 1.62
N LYS A 156 14.38 16.12 0.83
CA LYS A 156 14.36 17.59 0.78
C LYS A 156 13.23 18.14 -0.10
N THR A 157 12.89 17.43 -1.17
CA THR A 157 11.98 17.93 -2.20
C THR A 157 10.62 17.25 -2.18
N GLY A 158 10.48 16.09 -1.54
CA GLY A 158 9.26 15.27 -1.60
C GLY A 158 8.97 14.69 -3.00
N GLY A 159 9.93 14.84 -3.93
CA GLY A 159 9.87 14.30 -5.29
C GLY A 159 10.54 12.94 -5.41
N PRO A 160 10.76 12.45 -6.64
CA PRO A 160 11.42 11.16 -6.85
C PRO A 160 12.85 11.14 -6.27
N GLY A 161 13.20 10.03 -5.63
CA GLY A 161 14.51 9.77 -5.04
C GLY A 161 15.67 9.90 -6.03
N TRP A 162 16.88 10.19 -5.51
CA TRP A 162 18.08 10.48 -6.30
C TRP A 162 17.91 11.62 -7.33
N ARG A 163 16.81 12.38 -7.25
CA ARG A 163 16.40 13.36 -8.26
C ARG A 163 16.35 12.75 -9.67
N SER A 164 16.07 11.45 -9.75
CA SER A 164 16.04 10.68 -10.98
C SER A 164 14.63 10.67 -11.57
N LYS A 165 14.53 10.74 -12.90
CA LYS A 165 13.27 10.58 -13.63
C LYS A 165 12.82 9.11 -13.71
N ASN A 166 13.69 8.18 -13.31
CA ASN A 166 13.47 6.74 -13.45
C ASN A 166 12.93 6.10 -12.17
N VAL A 167 12.56 6.88 -11.15
CA VAL A 167 11.87 6.33 -9.98
C VAL A 167 10.40 6.15 -10.32
N GLU A 168 9.93 4.93 -10.10
CA GLU A 168 8.58 4.50 -10.35
C GLU A 168 7.61 4.99 -9.27
N VAL A 169 6.37 5.22 -9.69
CA VAL A 169 5.23 5.25 -8.78
C VAL A 169 4.85 3.80 -8.52
N SER A 170 4.88 3.38 -7.26
CA SER A 170 4.76 1.97 -6.87
C SER A 170 3.44 1.72 -6.14
N ASN A 171 2.57 0.92 -6.76
CA ASN A 171 1.34 0.46 -6.13
C ASN A 171 1.62 -0.53 -5.00
N MET A 172 2.62 -1.40 -5.15
CA MET A 172 3.02 -2.36 -4.11
C MET A 172 3.56 -1.61 -2.88
N SER A 173 4.51 -0.68 -3.08
CA SER A 173 5.11 0.05 -1.95
C SER A 173 4.07 0.92 -1.24
N THR A 174 3.13 1.51 -2.00
CA THR A 174 1.99 2.25 -1.42
C THR A 174 1.05 1.32 -0.66
N ALA A 175 0.77 0.11 -1.16
CA ALA A 175 -0.07 -0.85 -0.45
C ALA A 175 0.56 -1.26 0.89
N THR A 176 1.87 -1.54 0.91
CA THR A 176 2.62 -1.82 2.14
C THR A 176 2.61 -0.63 3.11
N MET A 177 2.65 0.61 2.61
CA MET A 177 2.53 1.82 3.44
C MET A 177 1.16 1.92 4.15
N ILE A 178 0.09 1.40 3.54
CA ILE A 178 -1.29 1.47 4.06
C ILE A 178 -1.61 0.30 5.01
N ALA A 179 -0.98 -0.87 4.79
CA ALA A 179 -1.22 -2.10 5.52
C ALA A 179 -0.92 -1.96 7.02
#